data_AF-A0A432FAU4-F1
#
_entry.id   AF-A0A432FAU4-F1
#
_cell.length_a   1.000
_cell.length_b   1.000
_cell.length_c   1.000
_cell.angle_alpha   90.00
_cell.angle_beta   90.00
_cell.angle_gamma   90.00
#
_symmetry.space_group_name_H-M   'P 1'
#
loop_
_entity.id
_entity.type
_entity.pdbx_description
1 polymer ?
#
loop_
_entity_poly.entity_id
_entity_poly.type
_entity_poly.pdbx_seq_one_letter_code
_entity_poly.pdbx_strand_id
1 'polypeptide(L)'
;MNLLILEKGFLGERKTYEVEKVFFPQTWGEFFSTLENLKGETVFFYISFESGYGLLKVKPPRENRFPPFLVATLKEKPLEFGKEGFSLTFEGASLTKEQYLQKLEEIKRFIERGDIYQVNFTVRFDFKLKGSPLGLYLRFIENQEVPYGVFLKVEDLTLISGSMELFLRKEGQKLTSKPIKGTLPKDQDPRKFFEMEKELAENLMITDMVRNDLGRVALKGSVKVEKLFGVESYKTLHQ
;
A
#
# COMPACT_ATOMS: atom_id res chain seq x y z
N MET A 1 18.89 -0.28 15.91
CA MET A 1 18.51 1.09 15.57
C MET A 1 17.12 1.05 14.96
N ASN A 2 16.19 1.82 15.53
CA ASN A 2 14.86 1.96 14.95
C ASN A 2 14.91 3.04 13.88
N LEU A 3 14.49 2.69 12.66
CA LEU A 3 14.72 3.49 11.46
C LEU A 3 13.46 3.49 10.60
N LEU A 4 13.10 4.68 10.10
CA LEU A 4 12.13 4.86 9.05
C LEU A 4 12.78 5.58 7.85
N ILE A 5 12.54 5.06 6.65
CA ILE A 5 12.87 5.73 5.38
C ILE A 5 11.57 5.89 4.61
N LEU A 6 11.32 7.11 4.13
CA LEU A 6 10.20 7.45 3.27
C LEU A 6 10.73 7.95 1.94
N GLU A 7 10.21 7.43 0.82
CA GLU A 7 10.54 7.94 -0.52
C GLU A 7 9.70 9.18 -0.89
N LYS A 8 10.05 9.78 -2.04
CA LYS A 8 9.62 11.10 -2.52
C LYS A 8 8.12 11.36 -2.48
N GLY A 9 7.28 10.36 -2.70
CA GLY A 9 5.83 10.53 -2.75
C GLY A 9 5.25 11.11 -1.46
N PHE A 10 5.90 10.90 -0.32
CA PHE A 10 5.46 11.46 0.96
C PHE A 10 5.78 12.96 1.09
N LEU A 11 7.04 13.36 0.90
CA LEU A 11 7.54 14.69 1.26
C LEU A 11 8.35 15.40 0.15
N GLY A 12 8.23 14.94 -1.10
CA GLY A 12 8.94 15.49 -2.26
C GLY A 12 10.36 14.94 -2.46
N GLU A 13 11.01 14.51 -1.38
CA GLU A 13 12.34 13.90 -1.38
C GLU A 13 12.39 12.66 -0.49
N ARG A 14 13.45 11.85 -0.63
CA ARG A 14 13.70 10.76 0.31
C ARG A 14 14.10 11.36 1.66
N LYS A 15 13.46 10.92 2.72
CA LYS A 15 13.82 11.30 4.10
C LYS A 15 14.04 10.10 5.00
N THR A 16 14.92 10.30 5.97
CA THR A 16 15.27 9.32 6.99
C THR A 16 14.94 9.85 8.37
N TYR A 17 14.40 8.97 9.20
CA TYR A 17 13.95 9.29 10.55
C TYR A 17 14.46 8.25 11.53
N GLU A 18 14.89 8.72 12.69
CA GLU A 18 14.98 7.91 13.88
C GLU A 18 13.59 7.79 14.50
N VAL A 19 13.19 6.56 14.83
CA VAL A 19 11.93 6.31 15.53
C VAL A 19 12.20 6.37 17.03
N GLU A 20 11.63 7.38 17.70
CA GLU A 20 11.89 7.66 19.12
C GLU A 20 11.02 6.82 20.05
N LYS A 21 9.71 6.77 19.77
CA LYS A 21 8.73 5.99 20.52
C LYS A 21 7.89 5.18 19.55
N VAL A 22 7.54 3.95 19.93
CA VAL A 22 6.66 3.07 19.18
C VAL A 22 5.54 2.58 20.08
N PHE A 23 4.34 2.50 19.53
CA PHE A 23 3.13 2.02 20.19
C PHE A 23 2.48 0.97 19.29
N PHE A 24 1.92 -0.07 19.91
CA PHE A 24 1.19 -1.15 19.22
C PHE A 24 -0.25 -1.24 19.72
N PRO A 25 -1.13 -0.29 19.35
CA PRO A 25 -2.56 -0.38 19.67
C PRO A 25 -3.15 -1.71 19.17
N GLN A 26 -4.08 -2.28 19.93
CA GLN A 26 -4.76 -3.53 19.57
C GLN A 26 -6.15 -3.30 18.99
N THR A 27 -6.73 -2.12 19.23
CA THR A 27 -8.08 -1.76 18.76
C THR A 27 -8.09 -0.40 18.07
N TRP A 28 -9.12 -0.15 17.27
CA TRP A 28 -9.34 1.19 16.67
C TRP A 28 -9.47 2.28 17.72
N GLY A 29 -10.10 2.00 18.87
CA GLY A 29 -10.24 2.96 19.97
C GLY A 29 -8.89 3.34 20.57
N GLU A 30 -8.04 2.35 20.85
CA GLU A 30 -6.66 2.58 21.29
C GLU A 30 -5.87 3.35 20.23
N PHE A 31 -5.98 2.97 18.96
CA PHE A 31 -5.27 3.62 17.86
C PHE A 31 -5.58 5.11 17.78
N PHE A 32 -6.87 5.49 17.78
CA PHE A 32 -7.25 6.90 17.74
C PHE A 32 -6.89 7.64 19.03
N SER A 33 -7.01 7.00 20.20
CA SER A 33 -6.56 7.58 21.48
C SER A 33 -5.06 7.87 21.48
N THR A 34 -4.24 6.94 20.95
CA THR A 34 -2.80 7.16 20.77
C THR A 34 -2.52 8.35 19.87
N LEU A 35 -3.22 8.49 18.75
CA LEU A 35 -3.05 9.63 17.84
C LEU A 35 -3.46 10.97 18.50
N GLU A 36 -4.54 11.00 19.27
CA GLU A 36 -4.97 12.24 19.96
C GLU A 36 -3.95 12.65 21.03
N ASN A 37 -3.36 11.69 21.74
CA ASN A 37 -2.30 11.97 22.73
C ASN A 37 -0.99 12.46 22.10
N LEU A 38 -0.78 12.22 20.80
CA LEU A 38 0.40 12.65 20.05
C LEU A 38 0.11 13.86 19.15
N LYS A 39 -0.99 14.57 19.40
CA LYS A 39 -1.37 15.73 18.61
C LYS A 39 -0.31 16.83 18.68
N GLY A 40 0.13 17.30 17.51
CA GLY A 40 1.22 18.25 17.37
C GLY A 40 2.57 17.60 17.07
N GLU A 41 2.70 16.28 17.26
CA GLU A 41 3.89 15.53 16.88
C GLU A 41 3.82 15.07 15.42
N THR A 42 5.01 14.85 14.84
CA THR A 42 5.10 14.13 13.56
C THR A 42 5.13 12.64 13.82
N VAL A 43 4.14 11.93 13.29
CA VAL A 43 3.98 10.49 13.49
C VAL A 43 3.96 9.73 12.17
N PHE A 44 4.50 8.52 12.19
CA PHE A 44 4.24 7.50 11.19
C PHE A 44 3.31 6.45 11.80
N PHE A 45 2.37 5.93 11.03
CA PHE A 45 1.60 4.79 11.46
C PHE A 45 1.37 3.79 10.34
N TYR A 46 1.13 2.55 10.76
CA TYR A 46 0.74 1.44 9.90
C TYR A 46 -0.56 0.85 10.45
N ILE A 47 -1.44 0.46 9.53
CA ILE A 47 -2.70 -0.23 9.81
C ILE A 47 -2.69 -1.51 8.98
N SER A 48 -2.82 -2.66 9.64
CA SER A 48 -2.92 -3.94 8.92
C SER A 48 -4.22 -4.03 8.14
N PHE A 49 -4.20 -4.79 7.05
CA PHE A 49 -5.41 -5.05 6.26
C PHE A 49 -6.50 -5.73 7.11
N GLU A 50 -6.10 -6.65 7.98
CA GLU A 50 -6.97 -7.40 8.88
C GLU A 50 -7.72 -6.48 9.85
N SER A 51 -7.16 -5.32 10.20
CA SER A 51 -7.81 -4.34 11.08
C SER A 51 -9.09 -3.75 10.48
N GLY A 52 -9.23 -3.77 9.15
CA GLY A 52 -10.45 -3.36 8.45
C GLY A 52 -11.67 -4.22 8.76
N TYR A 53 -11.48 -5.51 9.07
CA TYR A 53 -12.59 -6.42 9.43
C TYR A 53 -13.32 -5.97 10.70
N GLY A 54 -12.59 -5.35 11.64
CA GLY A 54 -13.17 -4.74 12.84
C GLY A 54 -14.13 -3.59 12.53
N LEU A 55 -13.84 -2.78 11.50
CA LEU A 55 -14.73 -1.70 11.05
C LEU A 55 -16.01 -2.26 10.40
N LEU A 56 -15.86 -3.37 9.69
CA LEU A 56 -16.97 -4.05 9.02
C LEU A 56 -17.80 -4.92 9.98
N LYS A 57 -17.34 -5.11 11.23
CA LYS A 57 -17.92 -6.03 12.22
C LYS A 57 -18.00 -7.47 11.69
N VAL A 58 -17.02 -7.87 10.88
CA VAL A 58 -16.89 -9.22 10.33
C VAL A 58 -15.68 -9.90 10.99
N LYS A 59 -15.77 -11.21 11.24
CA LYS A 59 -14.62 -11.95 11.76
C LYS A 59 -13.58 -12.10 10.64
N PRO A 60 -12.29 -11.76 10.86
CA PRO A 60 -11.27 -11.96 9.84
C PRO A 60 -11.14 -13.46 9.53
N PRO A 61 -10.92 -13.83 8.26
CA PRO A 61 -10.83 -15.23 7.85
C PRO A 61 -9.56 -15.93 8.36
N ARG A 62 -8.59 -15.16 8.86
CA ARG A 62 -7.29 -15.64 9.36
C ARG A 62 -6.83 -14.75 10.52
N GLU A 63 -6.01 -15.32 11.39
CA GLU A 63 -5.32 -14.54 12.43
C GLU A 63 -4.29 -13.60 11.81
N ASN A 64 -4.18 -12.41 12.38
CA ASN A 64 -3.21 -11.42 11.94
C ASN A 64 -1.81 -11.84 12.42
N ARG A 65 -0.86 -11.95 11.49
CA ARG A 65 0.53 -12.30 11.80
C ARG A 65 1.34 -11.11 12.31
N PHE A 66 0.84 -9.90 12.08
CA PHE A 66 1.48 -8.65 12.46
C PHE A 66 0.59 -7.89 13.45
N PRO A 67 1.15 -6.94 14.21
CA PRO A 67 0.33 -6.03 15.01
C PRO A 67 -0.75 -5.36 14.14
N PRO A 68 -1.98 -5.18 14.64
CA PRO A 68 -3.04 -4.56 13.86
C PRO A 68 -2.73 -3.09 13.57
N PHE A 69 -2.08 -2.42 14.52
CA PHE A 69 -1.66 -1.03 14.38
C PHE A 69 -0.22 -0.86 14.86
N LEU A 70 0.45 0.13 14.29
CA LEU A 70 1.71 0.67 14.78
C LEU A 70 1.65 2.17 14.69
N VAL A 71 2.05 2.88 15.75
CA VAL A 71 2.23 4.34 15.74
C VAL A 71 3.63 4.64 16.24
N ALA A 72 4.35 5.49 15.53
CA ALA A 72 5.73 5.86 15.81
C ALA A 72 5.92 7.38 15.78
N THR A 73 6.60 7.94 16.78
CA THR A 73 7.04 9.34 16.74
C THR A 73 8.39 9.44 16.03
N LEU A 74 8.57 10.50 15.24
CA LEU A 74 9.70 10.62 14.34
C LEU A 74 10.59 11.80 14.69
N LYS A 75 11.89 11.57 14.59
CA LYS A 75 12.91 12.62 14.56
C LYS A 75 13.71 12.53 13.29
N GLU A 76 13.70 13.59 12.48
CA GLU A 76 14.47 13.63 11.24
C GLU A 76 15.95 13.44 11.54
N LYS A 77 16.56 12.48 10.85
CA LYS A 77 17.95 12.10 11.05
C LYS A 77 18.55 11.72 9.71
N PRO A 78 19.33 12.61 9.09
CA PRO A 78 20.05 12.28 7.87
C PRO A 78 20.92 11.04 8.09
N LEU A 79 20.78 10.05 7.22
CA LEU A 79 21.56 8.82 7.26
C LEU A 79 22.15 8.55 5.89
N GLU A 80 23.45 8.28 5.88
CA GLU A 80 24.12 7.71 4.72
C GLU A 80 24.03 6.19 4.79
N PHE A 81 23.81 5.58 3.63
CA PHE A 81 23.66 4.13 3.52
C PHE A 81 24.89 3.51 2.88
N GLY A 82 25.45 2.50 3.55
CA GLY A 82 26.44 1.63 2.94
C GLY A 82 25.81 0.58 2.03
N LYS A 83 26.65 -0.09 1.23
CA LYS A 83 26.23 -1.35 0.59
C LYS A 83 26.12 -2.43 1.66
N GLU A 84 24.91 -2.91 1.91
CA GLU A 84 24.66 -3.99 2.84
C GLU A 84 24.28 -5.28 2.10
N GLY A 85 25.00 -6.37 2.42
CA GLY A 85 24.77 -7.67 1.82
C GLY A 85 23.52 -8.36 2.38
N PHE A 86 22.78 -9.04 1.51
CA PHE A 86 21.68 -9.91 1.90
C PHE A 86 21.53 -11.08 0.93
N SER A 87 20.86 -12.14 1.37
CA SER A 87 20.37 -13.22 0.53
C SER A 87 18.96 -13.63 0.94
N LEU A 88 18.18 -14.05 -0.05
CA LEU A 88 16.83 -14.60 0.13
C LEU A 88 16.84 -16.07 -0.26
N THR A 89 16.19 -16.90 0.54
CA THR A 89 15.92 -18.29 0.23
C THR A 89 14.41 -18.49 0.22
N PHE A 90 13.86 -18.93 -0.90
CA PHE A 90 12.43 -19.19 -1.02
C PHE A 90 12.01 -20.35 -0.12
N GLU A 91 10.96 -20.16 0.68
CA GLU A 91 10.44 -21.17 1.62
C GLU A 91 9.11 -21.77 1.16
N GLY A 92 8.29 -21.00 0.43
CA GLY A 92 7.05 -21.53 -0.13
C GLY A 92 6.04 -20.47 -0.53
N ALA A 93 4.96 -20.93 -1.16
CA ALA A 93 3.80 -20.10 -1.50
C ALA A 93 2.60 -20.52 -0.66
N SER A 94 1.74 -19.57 -0.30
CA SER A 94 0.50 -19.82 0.43
C SER A 94 -0.55 -20.64 -0.34
N LEU A 95 -0.36 -20.79 -1.67
CA LEU A 95 -1.18 -21.62 -2.55
C LEU A 95 -0.28 -22.34 -3.55
N THR A 96 -0.59 -23.59 -3.87
CA THR A 96 -0.04 -24.24 -5.06
C THR A 96 -0.68 -23.68 -6.33
N LYS A 97 -0.08 -23.98 -7.49
CA LYS A 97 -0.64 -23.58 -8.79
C LYS A 97 -2.05 -24.15 -8.99
N GLU A 98 -2.25 -25.41 -8.63
CA GLU A 98 -3.52 -26.12 -8.77
C GLU A 98 -4.59 -25.47 -7.90
N GLN A 99 -4.25 -25.17 -6.63
CA GLN A 99 -5.16 -24.47 -5.72
C GLN A 99 -5.51 -23.06 -6.20
N TYR A 100 -4.52 -22.34 -6.76
CA TYR A 100 -4.75 -21.02 -7.34
C TYR A 100 -5.74 -21.09 -8.50
N LEU A 101 -5.55 -22.02 -9.43
CA LEU A 101 -6.45 -22.19 -10.59
C LEU A 101 -7.86 -22.61 -10.18
N GLN A 102 -8.00 -23.52 -9.20
CA GLN A 102 -9.30 -23.92 -8.68
C GLN A 102 -10.06 -22.74 -8.05
N LYS A 103 -9.38 -21.93 -7.24
CA LYS A 103 -9.96 -20.71 -6.64
C LYS A 103 -10.29 -19.66 -7.69
N LEU A 104 -9.47 -19.53 -8.74
CA LEU A 104 -9.75 -18.61 -9.84
C LEU A 104 -11.03 -18.97 -10.59
N GLU A 105 -11.27 -20.27 -10.85
CA GLU A 105 -12.53 -20.71 -11.47
C GLU A 105 -13.74 -20.48 -10.55
N GLU A 106 -13.57 -20.62 -9.24
CA GLU A 106 -14.62 -20.26 -8.28
C GLU A 106 -14.96 -18.77 -8.31
N ILE A 107 -13.93 -17.91 -8.34
CA ILE A 107 -14.08 -16.45 -8.47
C ILE A 107 -14.82 -16.09 -9.75
N LYS A 108 -14.48 -16.71 -10.90
CA LYS A 108 -15.18 -16.47 -12.16
C LYS A 108 -16.66 -16.82 -12.07
N ARG A 109 -17.01 -17.95 -11.43
CA ARG A 109 -18.41 -18.31 -11.20
C ARG A 109 -19.16 -17.29 -10.33
N PHE A 110 -18.51 -16.72 -9.32
CA PHE A 110 -19.12 -15.64 -8.52
C PHE A 110 -19.38 -14.39 -9.37
N ILE A 111 -18.46 -14.03 -10.27
CA ILE A 111 -18.63 -12.90 -11.18
C ILE A 111 -19.75 -13.17 -12.19
N GLU A 112 -19.76 -14.35 -12.81
CA GLU A 112 -20.80 -14.75 -13.79
C GLU A 112 -22.21 -14.78 -13.20
N ARG A 113 -22.33 -15.18 -11.93
CA ARG A 113 -23.60 -15.15 -11.20
C ARG A 113 -24.03 -13.76 -10.74
N GLY A 114 -23.15 -12.76 -10.87
CA GLY A 114 -23.39 -11.40 -10.39
C GLY A 114 -23.25 -11.23 -8.88
N ASP A 115 -22.62 -12.18 -8.18
CA ASP A 115 -22.40 -12.09 -6.73
C ASP A 115 -21.35 -11.01 -6.38
N ILE A 116 -20.34 -10.83 -7.24
CA ILE A 116 -19.30 -9.80 -7.11
C ILE A 116 -18.91 -9.23 -8.48
N TYR A 117 -18.46 -7.97 -8.53
CA TYR A 117 -17.97 -7.34 -9.76
C TYR A 117 -16.47 -7.57 -10.00
N GLN A 118 -15.67 -7.51 -8.93
CA GLN A 118 -14.21 -7.64 -9.00
C GLN A 118 -13.68 -8.19 -7.68
N VAL A 119 -12.60 -8.96 -7.75
CA VAL A 119 -11.81 -9.35 -6.58
C VAL A 119 -10.32 -9.13 -6.87
N ASN A 120 -9.58 -8.66 -5.86
CA ASN A 120 -8.13 -8.68 -5.88
C ASN A 120 -7.65 -10.00 -5.25
N PHE A 121 -7.27 -10.96 -6.09
CA PHE A 121 -6.83 -12.28 -5.65
C PHE A 121 -5.31 -12.38 -5.66
N THR A 122 -4.70 -12.59 -4.49
CA THR A 122 -3.26 -12.53 -4.29
C THR A 122 -2.70 -13.84 -3.70
N VAL A 123 -1.40 -14.07 -3.92
CA VAL A 123 -0.65 -15.20 -3.36
C VAL A 123 0.49 -14.63 -2.52
N ARG A 124 0.62 -15.09 -1.28
CA ARG A 124 1.79 -14.83 -0.43
C ARG A 124 2.92 -15.78 -0.79
N PHE A 125 4.13 -15.24 -0.90
CA PHE A 125 5.37 -15.99 -0.99
C PHE A 125 6.22 -15.73 0.26
N ASP A 126 6.70 -16.79 0.88
CA ASP A 126 7.50 -16.75 2.11
C ASP A 126 8.98 -16.97 1.74
N PHE A 127 9.87 -16.17 2.34
CA PHE A 127 11.31 -16.22 2.11
C PHE A 127 12.06 -16.11 3.44
N LYS A 128 13.15 -16.87 3.58
CA LYS A 128 14.15 -16.67 4.62
C LYS A 128 15.14 -15.60 4.20
N LEU A 129 15.23 -14.53 4.98
CA LEU A 129 16.23 -13.48 4.82
C LEU A 129 17.47 -13.78 5.67
N LYS A 130 18.65 -13.73 5.05
CA LYS A 130 19.95 -13.66 5.74
C LYS A 130 20.63 -12.35 5.39
N GLY A 131 21.26 -11.70 6.37
CA GLY A 131 21.92 -10.41 6.19
C GLY A 131 20.98 -9.22 6.42
N SER A 132 21.17 -8.14 5.67
CA SER A 132 20.52 -6.86 5.98
C SER A 132 19.14 -6.69 5.31
N PRO A 133 18.08 -6.43 6.10
CA PRO A 133 16.80 -5.96 5.56
C PRO A 133 16.89 -4.59 4.89
N LEU A 134 17.79 -3.72 5.38
CA LEU A 134 18.01 -2.41 4.75
C LEU A 134 18.67 -2.58 3.38
N GLY A 135 19.65 -3.47 3.26
CA GLY A 135 20.25 -3.84 1.97
C GLY A 135 19.20 -4.38 0.98
N LEU A 136 18.24 -5.17 1.47
CA LEU A 136 17.10 -5.64 0.66
C LEU A 136 16.25 -4.47 0.16
N TYR A 137 15.87 -3.54 1.04
CA TYR A 137 15.09 -2.36 0.66
C TYR A 137 15.81 -1.47 -0.36
N LEU A 138 17.09 -1.18 -0.12
CA LEU A 138 17.87 -0.32 -1.02
C LEU A 138 18.00 -0.94 -2.42
N ARG A 139 18.26 -2.25 -2.50
CA ARG A 139 18.27 -2.97 -3.79
C ARG A 139 16.88 -3.00 -4.43
N PHE A 140 15.82 -3.14 -3.63
CA PHE A 140 14.44 -3.13 -4.12
C PHE A 140 14.11 -1.79 -4.79
N ILE A 141 14.34 -0.66 -4.12
CA ILE A 141 14.05 0.68 -4.66
C ILE A 141 14.97 1.04 -5.83
N GLU A 142 16.23 0.58 -5.84
CA GLU A 142 17.12 0.75 -6.99
C GLU A 142 16.58 0.04 -8.24
N ASN A 143 16.03 -1.17 -8.06
CA ASN A 143 15.45 -1.95 -9.15
C ASN A 143 14.10 -1.39 -9.59
N GLN A 144 13.24 -1.00 -8.65
CA GLN A 144 11.89 -0.50 -8.88
C GLN A 144 11.68 0.81 -8.12
N GLU A 145 11.83 1.94 -8.82
CA GLU A 145 11.47 3.24 -8.25
C GLU A 145 9.95 3.32 -8.12
N VAL A 146 9.49 3.63 -6.91
CA VAL A 146 8.09 3.75 -6.54
C VAL A 146 7.85 5.11 -5.89
N PRO A 147 6.69 5.74 -6.10
CA PRO A 147 6.39 7.02 -5.47
C PRO A 147 6.37 6.89 -3.94
N TYR A 148 5.74 5.86 -3.38
CA TYR A 148 5.52 5.71 -1.94
C TYR A 148 6.27 4.50 -1.38
N GLY A 149 7.60 4.60 -1.34
CA GLY A 149 8.47 3.60 -0.71
C GLY A 149 8.59 3.82 0.79
N VAL A 150 8.56 2.71 1.55
CA VAL A 150 8.73 2.72 3.00
C VAL A 150 9.68 1.60 3.41
N PHE A 151 10.68 1.95 4.21
CA PHE A 151 11.40 1.01 5.06
C PHE A 151 11.15 1.38 6.51
N LEU A 152 10.61 0.46 7.30
CA LEU A 152 10.48 0.62 8.75
C LEU A 152 11.18 -0.55 9.42
N LYS A 153 12.07 -0.28 10.36
CA LYS A 153 12.62 -1.27 11.28
C LYS A 153 12.44 -0.76 12.70
N VAL A 154 11.64 -1.47 13.48
CA VAL A 154 11.30 -1.13 14.86
C VAL A 154 11.16 -2.43 15.64
N GLU A 155 11.92 -2.55 16.74
CA GLU A 155 11.96 -3.79 17.52
C GLU A 155 12.19 -5.02 16.60
N ASP A 156 11.32 -6.04 16.68
CA ASP A 156 11.37 -7.24 15.84
C ASP A 156 10.59 -7.13 14.53
N LEU A 157 9.95 -5.98 14.28
CA LEU A 157 9.19 -5.72 13.06
C LEU A 157 10.06 -5.01 12.01
N THR A 158 10.10 -5.60 10.81
CA THR A 158 10.60 -4.92 9.62
C THR A 158 9.52 -4.88 8.55
N LEU A 159 9.22 -3.70 8.04
CA LEU A 159 8.28 -3.47 6.95
C LEU A 159 9.02 -2.83 5.77
N ILE A 160 8.85 -3.44 4.60
CA ILE A 160 9.36 -2.98 3.32
C ILE A 160 8.13 -2.84 2.41
N SER A 161 7.89 -1.64 1.91
CA SER A 161 6.77 -1.36 1.01
C SER A 161 7.24 -0.53 -0.17
N GLY A 162 6.67 -0.80 -1.34
CA GLY A 162 6.80 0.04 -2.52
C GLY A 162 5.45 0.25 -3.15
N SER A 163 4.69 1.22 -2.63
CA SER A 163 3.36 1.54 -3.15
C SER A 163 3.45 2.47 -4.36
N MET A 164 2.68 2.13 -5.39
CA MET A 164 2.48 2.96 -6.59
C MET A 164 1.28 3.89 -6.44
N GLU A 165 0.35 3.58 -5.53
CA GLU A 165 -0.94 4.25 -5.42
C GLU A 165 -1.02 5.15 -4.19
N LEU A 166 -1.63 6.33 -4.36
CA LEU A 166 -2.01 7.19 -3.24
C LEU A 166 -3.44 6.86 -2.79
N PHE A 167 -3.54 6.07 -1.71
CA PHE A 167 -4.85 5.77 -1.12
C PHE A 167 -5.57 7.04 -0.64
N LEU A 168 -4.93 7.83 0.23
CA LEU A 168 -5.49 9.08 0.74
C LEU A 168 -4.38 10.03 1.20
N ARG A 169 -4.51 11.31 0.87
CA ARG A 169 -3.76 12.44 1.44
C ARG A 169 -4.74 13.47 1.97
N LYS A 170 -4.48 13.99 3.16
CA LYS A 170 -5.24 15.09 3.77
C LYS A 170 -4.33 16.29 4.01
N GLU A 171 -4.66 17.42 3.40
CA GLU A 171 -3.96 18.69 3.58
C GLU A 171 -4.98 19.75 3.98
N GLY A 172 -4.98 20.11 5.27
CA GLY A 172 -6.05 20.95 5.83
C GLY A 172 -7.42 20.29 5.63
N GLN A 173 -8.27 20.91 4.81
CA GLN A 173 -9.60 20.41 4.43
C GLN A 173 -9.63 19.69 3.07
N LYS A 174 -8.51 19.64 2.33
CA LYS A 174 -8.44 18.93 1.05
C LYS A 174 -8.13 17.45 1.28
N LEU A 175 -8.96 16.57 0.74
CA LEU A 175 -8.69 15.14 0.59
C LEU A 175 -8.32 14.86 -0.86
N THR A 176 -7.25 14.08 -1.07
CA THR A 176 -6.81 13.65 -2.40
C THR A 176 -6.60 12.14 -2.38
N SER A 177 -7.11 11.44 -3.39
CA SER A 177 -6.84 10.04 -3.68
C SER A 177 -6.44 9.93 -5.15
N LYS A 178 -5.59 8.97 -5.48
CA LYS A 178 -5.20 8.67 -6.86
C LYS A 178 -5.35 7.17 -7.09
N PRO A 179 -6.59 6.66 -7.26
CA PRO A 179 -6.78 5.25 -7.58
C PRO A 179 -6.14 4.93 -8.93
N ILE A 180 -5.55 3.74 -9.05
CA ILE A 180 -4.95 3.31 -10.29
C ILE A 180 -5.58 2.01 -10.76
N LYS A 181 -5.85 1.92 -12.05
CA LYS A 181 -6.35 0.71 -12.68
C LYS A 181 -5.99 0.68 -14.16
N GLY A 182 -5.47 -0.47 -14.56
CA GLY A 182 -4.83 -0.70 -15.84
C GLY A 182 -3.31 -0.82 -15.71
N THR A 183 -2.70 -1.70 -16.48
CA THR A 183 -1.25 -1.89 -16.49
C THR A 183 -0.80 -2.35 -17.86
N LEU A 184 0.14 -1.62 -18.46
CA LEU A 184 0.83 -2.03 -19.68
C LEU A 184 2.31 -2.26 -19.41
N PRO A 185 2.93 -3.27 -20.05
CA PRO A 185 4.38 -3.42 -20.06
C PRO A 185 5.08 -2.16 -20.58
N LYS A 186 6.28 -1.87 -20.04
CA LYS A 186 7.02 -0.63 -20.34
C LYS A 186 7.42 -0.46 -21.81
N ASP A 187 7.54 -1.56 -22.54
CA ASP A 187 7.91 -1.61 -23.95
C ASP A 187 6.74 -1.32 -24.90
N GLN A 188 5.52 -1.15 -24.38
CA GLN A 188 4.34 -0.81 -25.17
C GLN A 188 4.04 0.69 -25.20
N ASP A 189 3.39 1.13 -26.28
CA ASP A 189 2.89 2.51 -26.36
C ASP A 189 1.78 2.73 -25.32
N PRO A 190 1.92 3.69 -24.38
CA PRO A 190 0.91 3.99 -23.37
C PRO A 190 -0.45 4.38 -23.97
N ARG A 191 -0.49 4.86 -25.22
CA ARG A 191 -1.74 5.24 -25.89
C ARG A 191 -2.69 4.05 -26.09
N LYS A 192 -2.19 2.81 -26.03
CA LYS A 192 -3.01 1.60 -26.14
C LYS A 192 -4.08 1.49 -25.06
N PHE A 193 -3.92 2.12 -23.89
CA PHE A 193 -4.97 2.15 -22.88
C PHE A 193 -6.29 2.70 -23.43
N PHE A 194 -6.23 3.69 -24.31
CA PHE A 194 -7.41 4.33 -24.90
C PHE A 194 -8.11 3.48 -25.97
N GLU A 195 -7.46 2.40 -26.41
CA GLU A 195 -8.01 1.43 -27.36
C GLU A 195 -8.62 0.22 -26.64
N MET A 196 -8.35 0.07 -25.34
CA MET A 196 -8.78 -1.07 -24.53
C MET A 196 -10.02 -0.70 -23.70
N GLU A 197 -11.21 -1.04 -24.22
CA GLU A 197 -12.49 -0.78 -23.56
C GLU A 197 -12.53 -1.29 -22.11
N LYS A 198 -11.97 -2.47 -21.86
CA LYS A 198 -11.87 -3.05 -20.52
C LYS A 198 -11.09 -2.15 -19.55
N GLU A 199 -9.95 -1.62 -19.96
CA GLU A 199 -9.09 -0.82 -19.08
C GLU A 199 -9.74 0.53 -18.76
N LEU A 200 -10.39 1.15 -19.76
CA LEU A 200 -11.18 2.37 -19.57
C LEU A 200 -12.36 2.14 -18.62
N ALA A 201 -13.09 1.04 -18.78
CA ALA A 201 -14.23 0.69 -17.92
C ALA A 201 -13.79 0.43 -16.47
N GLU A 202 -12.71 -0.33 -16.26
CA GLU A 202 -12.19 -0.61 -14.92
C GLU A 202 -11.66 0.68 -14.25
N ASN A 203 -10.99 1.57 -15.00
CA ASN A 203 -10.52 2.86 -14.49
C ASN A 203 -11.66 3.81 -14.11
N LEU A 204 -12.71 3.88 -14.93
CA LEU A 204 -13.90 4.66 -14.63
C LEU A 204 -14.60 4.13 -13.38
N MET A 205 -14.78 2.81 -13.29
CA MET A 205 -15.41 2.15 -12.16
C MET A 205 -14.70 2.44 -10.83
N ILE A 206 -13.36 2.29 -10.78
CA ILE A 206 -12.61 2.57 -9.55
C ILE A 206 -12.67 4.06 -9.19
N THR A 207 -12.63 4.94 -10.20
CA THR A 207 -12.74 6.39 -9.98
C THR A 207 -14.09 6.73 -9.36
N ASP A 208 -15.18 6.17 -9.87
CA ASP A 208 -16.52 6.41 -9.34
C ASP A 208 -16.72 5.81 -7.94
N MET A 209 -16.16 4.63 -7.67
CA MET A 209 -16.15 4.04 -6.33
C MET A 209 -15.47 4.98 -5.32
N VAL A 210 -14.27 5.46 -5.63
CA VAL A 210 -13.53 6.37 -4.75
C VAL A 210 -14.25 7.72 -4.60
N ARG A 211 -14.85 8.27 -5.67
CA ARG A 211 -15.66 9.48 -5.59
C ARG A 211 -16.85 9.31 -4.67
N ASN A 212 -17.54 8.17 -4.75
CA ASN A 212 -18.66 7.84 -3.89
C ASN A 212 -18.21 7.80 -2.42
N ASP A 213 -17.09 7.11 -2.13
CA ASP A 213 -16.55 7.00 -0.78
C ASP A 213 -16.13 8.36 -0.20
N LEU A 214 -15.43 9.19 -0.99
CA LEU A 214 -15.09 10.56 -0.59
C LEU A 214 -16.35 11.42 -0.39
N GLY A 215 -17.39 11.21 -1.22
CA GLY A 215 -18.67 11.91 -1.14
C GLY A 215 -19.42 11.69 0.17
N ARG A 216 -19.14 10.61 0.90
CA ARG A 216 -19.75 10.32 2.21
C ARG A 216 -19.23 11.24 3.32
N VAL A 217 -18.04 11.81 3.16
CA VAL A 217 -17.37 12.64 4.17
C VAL A 217 -17.07 14.07 3.70
N ALA A 218 -17.09 14.30 2.39
CA ALA A 218 -16.85 15.60 1.79
C ALA A 218 -18.10 16.49 1.79
N LEU A 219 -17.89 17.80 1.63
CA LEU A 219 -18.98 18.74 1.41
C LEU A 219 -19.70 18.41 0.10
N LYS A 220 -21.03 18.57 0.09
CA LYS A 220 -21.85 18.26 -1.09
C LYS A 220 -21.35 19.05 -2.31
N GLY A 221 -21.06 18.33 -3.40
CA GLY A 221 -20.57 18.91 -4.66
C GLY A 221 -19.09 19.28 -4.68
N SER A 222 -18.32 19.05 -3.59
CA SER A 222 -16.90 19.40 -3.55
C SER A 222 -15.97 18.33 -4.14
N VAL A 223 -16.46 17.10 -4.34
CA VAL A 223 -15.66 16.01 -4.92
C VAL A 223 -15.51 16.24 -6.43
N LYS A 224 -14.27 16.37 -6.89
CA LYS A 224 -13.92 16.61 -8.30
C LYS A 224 -12.88 15.60 -8.76
N VAL A 225 -12.95 15.21 -10.04
CA VAL A 225 -11.92 14.40 -10.70
C VAL A 225 -11.02 15.35 -11.49
N GLU A 226 -9.80 15.57 -11.01
CA GLU A 226 -8.85 16.48 -11.69
C GLU A 226 -8.29 15.85 -12.98
N LYS A 227 -8.09 14.52 -13.01
CA LYS A 227 -7.55 13.79 -14.16
C LYS A 227 -8.20 12.40 -14.24
N LEU A 228 -9.02 12.18 -15.27
CA LEU A 228 -9.60 10.86 -15.60
C LEU A 228 -8.79 10.24 -16.75
N PHE A 229 -8.55 8.93 -16.71
CA PHE A 229 -7.74 8.20 -17.70
C PHE A 229 -6.32 8.76 -17.88
N GLY A 230 -5.77 9.31 -16.79
CA GLY A 230 -4.43 9.87 -16.81
C GLY A 230 -3.37 8.79 -16.77
N VAL A 231 -2.56 8.69 -17.82
CA VAL A 231 -1.45 7.73 -17.85
C VAL A 231 -0.24 8.26 -17.06
N GLU A 232 0.33 7.41 -16.22
CA GLU A 232 1.60 7.57 -15.51
C GLU A 232 2.58 6.47 -15.94
N SER A 233 3.82 6.86 -16.23
CA SER A 233 4.85 5.93 -16.71
C SER A 233 5.92 5.72 -15.66
N TYR A 234 6.07 4.48 -15.21
CA TYR A 234 7.09 4.09 -14.24
C TYR A 234 8.26 3.38 -14.93
N LYS A 235 9.24 2.92 -14.14
CA LYS A 235 10.46 2.29 -14.66
C LYS A 235 10.18 0.97 -15.39
N THR A 236 9.23 0.18 -14.88
CA THR A 236 8.96 -1.19 -15.36
C THR A 236 7.61 -1.36 -16.06
N LEU A 237 6.74 -0.35 -16.00
CA LEU A 237 5.37 -0.43 -16.54
C LEU A 237 4.75 0.97 -16.77
N HIS A 238 3.61 0.99 -17.44
CA HIS A 238 2.68 2.14 -17.51
C HIS A 238 1.39 1.80 -16.72
N GLN A 239 0.80 2.80 -16.09
CA GLN A 239 -0.55 2.74 -15.50
C GLN A 239 -1.41 3.94 -15.89
#